data_AF-A0A1H9CA06-F1
#
_entry.id   AF-A0A1H9CA06-F1
#
_cell.length_a   1.000
_cell.length_b   1.000
_cell.length_c   1.000
_cell.angle_alpha   90.00
_cell.angle_beta   90.00
_cell.angle_gamma   90.00
#
_symmetry.space_group_name_H-M   'P 1'
#
loop_
_entity.id
_entity.type
_entity.pdbx_description
1 polymer ?
#
loop_
_entity_poly.entity_id
_entity_poly.type
_entity_poly.pdbx_seq_one_letter_code
_entity_poly.pdbx_strand_id
1 'polypeptide(L)'
;MKVTDQSLINKAKKYKKAFERYRIVNNHLYYKGVNFYMVDYKNRITKGIKLAIISDKDASQEDYEFAFKKIIAINNLLNSLIVLGSERSEINMGAYEQTKNFLEDAVTEISTSGTEKENLQNGAQYMNQILELHSHHLKTMEKGKQFIDRKVIDQQKFLLEDLSELKDLVAELDYLQYHILKTSREMISTFDLIKGYLEDGKYNKRNYKDVKQFVNQFATAEKRIDVEMKKINYLPEEDNMSKEEHKKAALEKHDQDQERYLDNIKEDTRNL
;
A
#
# COMPACT_ATOMS: atom_id res chain seq x y z
N MET A 1 -17.91 9.07 -16.12
CA MET A 1 -18.81 9.99 -16.86
C MET A 1 -18.21 11.41 -16.84
N LYS A 2 -18.55 12.34 -17.74
CA LYS A 2 -18.10 13.74 -17.61
C LYS A 2 -19.10 14.49 -16.74
N VAL A 3 -18.65 15.36 -15.84
CA VAL A 3 -19.54 16.30 -15.13
C VAL A 3 -20.25 17.18 -16.17
N THR A 4 -21.58 17.05 -16.25
CA THR A 4 -22.44 17.77 -17.21
C THR A 4 -23.18 18.95 -16.58
N ASP A 5 -23.11 19.12 -15.26
CA ASP A 5 -23.73 20.24 -14.57
C ASP A 5 -23.09 21.57 -15.01
N GLN A 6 -23.89 22.41 -15.66
CA GLN A 6 -23.46 23.68 -16.22
C GLN A 6 -23.01 24.67 -15.13
N SER A 7 -23.58 24.60 -13.93
CA SER A 7 -23.18 25.42 -12.78
C SER A 7 -21.75 25.11 -12.36
N LEU A 8 -21.44 23.82 -12.17
CA LEU A 8 -20.08 23.36 -11.84
C LEU A 8 -19.08 23.70 -12.95
N ILE A 9 -19.47 23.53 -14.22
CA ILE A 9 -18.65 23.91 -15.37
C ILE A 9 -18.34 25.42 -15.37
N ASN A 10 -19.32 26.26 -15.07
CA ASN A 10 -19.13 27.70 -15.01
C ASN A 10 -18.23 28.10 -13.84
N LYS A 11 -18.41 27.51 -12.65
CA LYS A 11 -17.52 27.70 -11.49
C LYS A 11 -16.08 27.29 -11.82
N ALA A 12 -15.88 26.13 -12.44
CA ALA A 12 -14.55 25.67 -12.85
C ALA A 12 -13.88 26.61 -13.86
N LYS A 13 -14.63 27.14 -14.83
CA LYS A 13 -14.10 28.08 -15.83
C LYS A 13 -13.70 29.43 -15.22
N LYS A 14 -14.39 29.90 -14.18
CA LYS A 14 -14.09 31.18 -13.50
C LYS A 14 -12.65 31.25 -12.99
N TYR A 15 -12.12 30.13 -12.48
CA TYR A 15 -10.75 30.08 -11.95
C TYR A 15 -9.70 29.71 -12.97
N LYS A 16 -10.07 29.40 -14.22
CA LYS A 16 -9.15 28.97 -15.28
C LYS A 16 -8.38 30.16 -15.87
N LYS A 17 -7.05 30.08 -15.96
CA LYS A 17 -6.22 31.10 -16.61
C LYS A 17 -6.06 30.82 -18.12
N ALA A 18 -5.51 31.82 -18.83
CA ALA A 18 -5.12 31.67 -20.23
C ALA A 18 -4.15 30.50 -20.41
N PHE A 19 -4.23 29.80 -21.54
CA PHE A 19 -3.40 28.62 -21.87
C PHE A 19 -3.52 27.41 -20.94
N GLU A 20 -4.45 27.40 -20.00
CA GLU A 20 -4.73 26.21 -19.20
C GLU A 20 -5.81 25.33 -19.83
N ARG A 21 -5.77 24.03 -19.50
CA ARG A 21 -6.89 23.11 -19.60
C ARG A 21 -7.35 22.81 -18.18
N TYR A 22 -8.65 22.58 -17.99
CA TYR A 22 -9.18 22.18 -16.70
C TYR A 22 -9.87 20.83 -16.79
N ARG A 23 -9.89 20.10 -15.68
CA ARG A 23 -10.64 18.85 -15.50
C ARG A 23 -11.29 18.88 -14.14
N ILE A 24 -12.61 18.77 -14.09
CA ILE A 24 -13.32 18.47 -12.84
C ILE A 24 -13.12 16.99 -12.57
N VAL A 25 -12.55 16.66 -11.42
CA VAL A 25 -12.36 15.29 -10.97
C VAL A 25 -13.71 14.73 -10.55
N ASN A 26 -14.03 13.52 -11.01
CA ASN A 26 -15.34 12.91 -10.76
C ASN A 26 -15.52 12.48 -9.30
N ASN A 27 -14.41 12.15 -8.63
CA ASN A 27 -14.38 11.83 -7.21
C ASN A 27 -14.68 13.11 -6.42
N HIS A 28 -15.78 13.10 -5.67
CA HIS A 28 -16.28 14.27 -4.93
C HIS A 28 -16.71 13.88 -3.53
N LEU A 29 -16.55 14.82 -2.60
CA LEU A 29 -16.90 14.66 -1.20
C LEU A 29 -18.29 15.24 -0.93
N TYR A 30 -19.15 14.49 -0.25
CA TYR A 30 -20.41 14.99 0.27
C TYR A 30 -20.27 15.31 1.75
N TYR A 31 -20.47 16.58 2.10
CA TYR A 31 -20.33 17.09 3.46
C TYR A 31 -21.40 18.14 3.74
N LYS A 32 -22.10 18.02 4.89
CA LYS A 32 -23.18 18.93 5.32
C LYS A 32 -24.23 19.25 4.23
N GLY A 33 -24.60 18.27 3.40
CA GLY A 33 -25.61 18.49 2.36
C GLY A 33 -25.12 19.08 1.04
N VAL A 34 -23.80 19.27 0.89
CA VAL A 34 -23.12 19.88 -0.25
C VAL A 34 -22.12 18.90 -0.86
N ASN A 35 -22.01 18.88 -2.19
CA ASN A 35 -21.00 18.12 -2.92
C ASN A 35 -19.83 19.03 -3.30
N PHE A 36 -18.62 18.63 -2.94
CA PHE A 36 -17.37 19.33 -3.21
C PHE A 36 -16.52 18.54 -4.20
N TYR A 37 -16.10 19.22 -5.27
CA TYR A 37 -15.35 18.66 -6.38
C TYR A 37 -13.97 19.32 -6.46
N MET A 38 -12.95 18.52 -6.73
CA MET A 38 -11.64 19.03 -7.08
C MET A 38 -11.57 19.36 -8.58
N VAL A 39 -10.91 20.46 -8.92
CA VAL A 39 -10.64 20.87 -10.30
C VAL A 39 -9.14 21.00 -10.51
N ASP A 40 -8.62 20.25 -11.47
CA ASP A 40 -7.23 20.33 -11.89
C ASP A 40 -7.11 21.35 -13.03
N TYR A 41 -6.18 22.31 -12.91
CA TYR A 41 -5.80 23.25 -13.96
C TYR A 41 -4.38 22.95 -14.42
N LYS A 42 -4.26 22.36 -15.61
CA LYS A 42 -2.96 22.03 -16.22
C LYS A 42 -2.58 23.08 -17.25
N ASN A 43 -1.42 23.69 -17.08
CA ASN A 43 -0.86 24.59 -18.07
C ASN A 43 -0.47 23.80 -19.34
N ARG A 44 -0.69 24.38 -20.53
CA ARG A 44 -0.30 23.74 -21.80
C ARG A 44 1.20 23.87 -22.11
N ILE A 45 1.87 24.84 -21.50
CA ILE A 45 3.26 25.23 -21.77
C ILE A 45 4.17 24.70 -20.66
N THR A 46 3.76 24.83 -19.39
CA THR A 46 4.51 24.33 -18.23
C THR A 46 3.91 23.03 -17.70
N LYS A 47 4.70 22.23 -16.97
CA LYS A 47 4.25 20.97 -16.37
C LYS A 47 3.42 21.15 -15.08
N GLY A 48 3.24 22.38 -14.60
CA GLY A 48 2.56 22.66 -13.34
C GLY A 48 1.05 22.38 -13.38
N ILE A 49 0.53 21.87 -12.26
CA ILE A 49 -0.89 21.67 -12.00
C ILE A 49 -1.28 22.60 -10.85
N LYS A 50 -2.35 23.37 -11.03
CA LYS A 50 -2.99 24.15 -9.97
C LYS A 50 -4.34 23.52 -9.64
N LEU A 51 -4.79 23.63 -8.41
CA LEU A 51 -6.02 22.98 -7.92
C LEU A 51 -7.07 24.04 -7.55
N ALA A 52 -8.35 23.65 -7.49
CA ALA A 52 -9.40 24.40 -6.81
C ALA A 52 -10.46 23.44 -6.28
N ILE A 53 -11.17 23.84 -5.22
CA ILE A 53 -12.41 23.18 -4.80
C ILE A 53 -13.60 24.01 -5.26
N ILE A 54 -14.58 23.35 -5.87
CA ILE A 54 -15.87 23.93 -6.23
C ILE A 54 -16.99 23.08 -5.63
N SER A 55 -18.16 23.68 -5.42
CA SER A 55 -19.32 22.98 -4.87
C SER A 55 -20.56 23.13 -5.75
N ASP A 56 -21.50 22.20 -5.61
CA ASP A 56 -22.81 22.27 -6.26
C ASP A 56 -23.73 23.36 -5.66
N LYS A 57 -23.57 23.63 -4.35
CA LYS A 57 -24.31 24.66 -3.60
C LYS A 57 -23.36 25.63 -2.90
N ASP A 58 -23.86 26.79 -2.49
CA ASP A 58 -23.05 27.73 -1.69
C ASP A 58 -22.68 27.11 -0.33
N ALA A 59 -21.45 27.35 0.09
CA ALA A 59 -20.85 26.82 1.31
C ALA A 59 -19.92 27.86 1.92
N SER A 60 -19.63 27.72 3.22
CA SER A 60 -18.71 28.61 3.92
C SER A 60 -17.26 28.38 3.49
N GLN A 61 -16.38 29.38 3.68
CA GLN A 61 -14.94 29.23 3.43
C GLN A 61 -14.35 28.08 4.24
N GLU A 62 -14.77 27.93 5.50
CA GLU A 62 -14.34 26.84 6.38
C GLU A 62 -14.71 25.47 5.81
N ASP A 63 -15.91 25.33 5.22
CA ASP A 63 -16.33 24.08 4.58
C ASP A 63 -15.51 23.78 3.31
N TYR A 64 -15.12 24.80 2.53
CA TYR A 64 -14.21 24.65 1.38
C TYR A 64 -12.82 24.18 1.80
N GLU A 65 -12.23 24.80 2.83
CA GLU A 65 -10.94 24.38 3.38
C GLU A 65 -10.99 22.97 3.94
N PHE A 66 -12.07 22.64 4.66
CA PHE A 66 -12.29 21.29 5.16
C PHE A 66 -12.38 20.28 4.01
N ALA A 67 -13.22 20.56 3.01
CA ALA A 67 -13.38 19.69 1.85
C ALA A 67 -12.08 19.51 1.07
N PHE A 68 -11.29 20.57 0.91
CA PHE A 68 -9.96 20.48 0.31
C PHE A 68 -9.08 19.47 1.04
N LYS A 69 -8.90 19.64 2.36
CA LYS A 69 -8.06 18.75 3.18
C LYS A 69 -8.51 17.30 3.04
N LYS A 70 -9.83 17.05 3.06
CA LYS A 70 -10.39 15.70 2.98
C LYS A 70 -10.27 15.08 1.58
N ILE A 71 -10.50 15.85 0.52
CA ILE A 71 -10.36 15.33 -0.86
C ILE A 71 -8.90 14.99 -1.17
N ILE A 72 -7.94 15.82 -0.75
CA ILE A 72 -6.52 15.49 -0.92
C ILE A 72 -6.16 14.23 -0.12
N ALA A 73 -6.63 14.10 1.13
CA ALA A 73 -6.42 12.90 1.92
C ALA A 73 -7.00 11.64 1.25
N ILE A 74 -8.21 11.71 0.68
CA ILE A 74 -8.81 10.61 -0.09
C ILE A 74 -7.91 10.22 -1.26
N ASN A 75 -7.45 11.18 -2.07
CA ASN A 75 -6.62 10.90 -3.23
C ASN A 75 -5.28 10.26 -2.85
N ASN A 76 -4.66 10.74 -1.77
CA ASN A 76 -3.41 10.18 -1.27
C ASN A 76 -3.61 8.75 -0.74
N LEU A 77 -4.66 8.50 0.04
CA LEU A 77 -4.99 7.16 0.53
C LEU A 77 -5.32 6.18 -0.61
N LEU A 78 -6.07 6.62 -1.62
CA LEU A 78 -6.34 5.80 -2.82
C LEU A 78 -5.05 5.45 -3.56
N ASN A 79 -4.12 6.40 -3.69
CA ASN A 79 -2.82 6.14 -4.29
C ASN A 79 -2.00 5.17 -3.45
N SER A 80 -1.95 5.34 -2.13
CA SER A 80 -1.26 4.42 -1.22
C SER A 80 -1.86 3.01 -1.30
N LEU A 81 -3.17 2.87 -1.36
CA LEU A 81 -3.86 1.59 -1.55
C LEU A 81 -3.43 0.90 -2.85
N ILE A 82 -3.31 1.65 -3.95
CA ILE A 82 -2.84 1.10 -5.24
C ILE A 82 -1.36 0.71 -5.16
N VAL A 83 -0.50 1.57 -4.62
CA VAL A 83 0.95 1.34 -4.53
C VAL A 83 1.25 0.15 -3.62
N LEU A 84 0.79 0.18 -2.37
CA LEU A 84 0.98 -0.92 -1.41
C LEU A 84 0.28 -2.20 -1.88
N GLY A 85 -0.82 -2.06 -2.59
CA GLY A 85 -1.57 -3.20 -3.07
C GLY A 85 -0.94 -3.96 -4.24
N SER A 86 -0.46 -3.20 -5.22
CA SER A 86 -0.01 -3.75 -6.50
C SER A 86 1.35 -4.46 -6.40
N GLU A 87 2.25 -3.99 -5.55
CA GLU A 87 3.63 -4.51 -5.49
C GLU A 87 3.73 -5.98 -5.02
N ARG A 88 2.73 -6.50 -4.30
CA ARG A 88 2.78 -7.84 -3.68
C ARG A 88 1.68 -8.79 -4.11
N SER A 89 0.60 -8.30 -4.70
CA SER A 89 -0.52 -9.13 -5.17
C SER A 89 -0.13 -10.09 -6.31
N GLU A 90 0.95 -9.81 -7.03
CA GLU A 90 1.41 -10.61 -8.18
C GLU A 90 2.49 -11.65 -7.83
N ILE A 91 2.89 -11.76 -6.56
CA ILE A 91 3.89 -12.75 -6.14
C ILE A 91 3.31 -14.16 -6.27
N ASN A 92 3.99 -15.01 -7.06
CA ASN A 92 3.66 -16.42 -7.16
C ASN A 92 4.01 -17.15 -5.85
N MET A 93 2.98 -17.48 -5.06
CA MET A 93 3.15 -18.19 -3.78
C MET A 93 3.47 -19.69 -3.92
N GLY A 94 3.40 -20.26 -5.13
CA GLY A 94 3.73 -21.67 -5.35
C GLY A 94 5.18 -22.00 -4.98
N ALA A 95 6.12 -21.07 -5.18
CA ALA A 95 7.51 -21.25 -4.75
C ALA A 95 7.66 -21.23 -3.22
N TYR A 96 6.81 -20.46 -2.50
CA TYR A 96 6.80 -20.44 -1.04
C TYR A 96 6.25 -21.76 -0.49
N GLU A 97 5.15 -22.27 -1.05
CA GLU A 97 4.56 -23.55 -0.65
C GLU A 97 5.52 -24.72 -0.89
N GLN A 98 6.17 -24.77 -2.06
CA GLN A 98 7.16 -25.81 -2.35
C GLN A 98 8.37 -25.74 -1.41
N THR A 99 8.85 -24.53 -1.08
CA THR A 99 9.98 -24.36 -0.18
C THR A 99 9.61 -24.70 1.27
N LYS A 100 8.37 -24.39 1.70
CA LYS A 100 7.82 -24.86 2.98
C LYS A 100 7.83 -26.39 3.06
N ASN A 101 7.27 -27.07 2.05
CA ASN A 101 7.23 -28.53 2.02
C ASN A 101 8.64 -29.14 2.01
N PHE A 102 9.58 -28.50 1.30
CA PHE A 102 10.99 -28.88 1.34
C PHE A 102 11.56 -28.80 2.76
N LEU A 103 11.30 -27.71 3.49
CA LEU A 103 11.77 -27.51 4.85
C LEU A 103 11.18 -28.55 5.81
N GLU A 104 9.88 -28.84 5.69
CA GLU A 104 9.20 -29.87 6.49
C GLU A 104 9.79 -31.26 6.23
N ASP A 105 10.02 -31.62 4.96
CA ASP A 105 10.69 -32.87 4.60
C ASP A 105 12.13 -32.88 5.18
N ALA A 106 12.88 -31.77 5.04
CA ALA A 106 14.28 -31.68 5.44
C ALA A 106 14.47 -31.88 6.96
N VAL A 107 13.53 -31.40 7.77
CA VAL A 107 13.51 -31.63 9.23
C VAL A 107 13.37 -33.11 9.58
N THR A 108 12.71 -33.91 8.73
CA THR A 108 12.46 -35.34 8.96
C THR A 108 13.50 -36.25 8.32
N GLU A 109 14.04 -35.87 7.16
CA GLU A 109 14.89 -36.74 6.34
C GLU A 109 16.40 -36.47 6.50
N ILE A 110 16.80 -35.26 6.88
CA ILE A 110 18.22 -34.95 7.12
C ILE A 110 18.54 -35.28 8.57
N SER A 111 19.61 -36.05 8.81
CA SER A 111 20.24 -36.16 10.12
C SER A 111 20.83 -34.81 10.53
N THR A 112 19.96 -33.90 10.98
CA THR A 112 20.30 -32.61 11.57
C THR A 112 20.18 -32.74 13.08
N SER A 113 21.08 -32.07 13.81
CA SER A 113 21.08 -32.07 15.27
C SER A 113 21.25 -30.66 15.82
N GLY A 114 20.67 -30.41 17.00
CA GLY A 114 20.78 -29.12 17.67
C GLY A 114 20.24 -27.96 16.83
N THR A 115 21.08 -26.93 16.65
CA THR A 115 20.73 -25.63 16.07
C THR A 115 20.31 -25.68 14.60
N GLU A 116 20.82 -26.63 13.81
CA GLU A 116 20.42 -26.76 12.39
C GLU A 116 18.96 -27.19 12.25
N LYS A 117 18.54 -28.14 13.08
CA LYS A 117 17.17 -28.64 13.08
C LYS A 117 16.19 -27.55 13.52
N GLU A 118 16.56 -26.79 14.55
CA GLU A 118 15.79 -25.64 15.02
C GLU A 118 15.67 -24.56 13.93
N ASN A 119 16.76 -24.25 13.21
CA ASN A 119 16.73 -23.30 12.10
C ASN A 119 15.77 -23.73 10.98
N LEU A 120 15.81 -25.01 10.56
CA LEU A 120 14.88 -25.53 9.56
C LEU A 120 13.41 -25.48 10.04
N GLN A 121 13.16 -25.81 11.30
CA GLN A 121 11.82 -25.74 11.90
C GLN A 121 11.29 -24.31 11.93
N ASN A 122 12.11 -23.36 12.38
CA ASN A 122 11.78 -21.93 12.39
C ASN A 122 11.54 -21.43 10.95
N GLY A 123 12.38 -21.85 9.99
CA GLY A 123 12.18 -21.54 8.58
C GLY A 123 10.82 -22.02 8.05
N ALA A 124 10.39 -23.23 8.40
CA ALA A 124 9.08 -23.74 7.99
C ALA A 124 7.94 -22.92 8.62
N GLN A 125 8.08 -22.51 9.89
CA GLN A 125 7.13 -21.63 10.57
C GLN A 125 7.05 -20.25 9.92
N TYR A 126 8.19 -19.65 9.60
CA TYR A 126 8.25 -18.37 8.90
C TYR A 126 7.60 -18.43 7.51
N MET A 127 7.77 -19.53 6.77
CA MET A 127 7.05 -19.72 5.51
C MET A 127 5.54 -19.78 5.68
N ASN A 128 5.06 -20.50 6.70
CA ASN A 128 3.62 -20.50 7.03
C ASN A 128 3.12 -19.10 7.36
N GLN A 129 3.86 -18.35 8.18
CA GLN A 129 3.51 -16.98 8.53
C GLN A 129 3.45 -16.07 7.29
N ILE A 130 4.43 -16.16 6.37
CA ILE A 130 4.42 -15.39 5.12
C ILE A 130 3.19 -15.75 4.26
N LEU A 131 2.86 -17.04 4.14
CA LEU A 131 1.69 -17.51 3.39
C LEU A 131 0.38 -16.97 3.98
N GLU A 132 0.24 -16.99 5.31
CA GLU A 132 -0.93 -16.46 6.01
C GLU A 132 -1.05 -14.93 5.84
N LEU A 133 0.05 -14.21 6.02
CA LEU A 133 0.11 -12.76 5.82
C LEU A 133 -0.22 -12.38 4.37
N HIS A 134 0.30 -13.12 3.39
CA HIS A 134 0.00 -12.90 1.98
C HIS A 134 -1.48 -13.17 1.65
N SER A 135 -2.05 -14.26 2.19
CA SER A 135 -3.48 -14.54 2.06
C SER A 135 -4.34 -13.41 2.63
N HIS A 136 -3.95 -12.86 3.79
CA HIS A 136 -4.60 -11.69 4.37
C HIS A 136 -4.44 -10.47 3.44
N HIS A 137 -3.24 -10.22 2.92
CA HIS A 137 -2.96 -9.11 2.02
C HIS A 137 -3.87 -9.15 0.79
N LEU A 138 -4.03 -10.32 0.15
CA LEU A 138 -4.95 -10.50 -0.98
C LEU A 138 -6.41 -10.20 -0.62
N LYS A 139 -6.87 -10.63 0.57
CA LYS A 139 -8.23 -10.32 1.06
C LYS A 139 -8.42 -8.83 1.29
N THR A 140 -7.44 -8.15 1.89
CA THR A 140 -7.46 -6.70 2.10
C THR A 140 -7.47 -5.96 0.77
N MET A 141 -6.71 -6.46 -0.21
CA MET A 141 -6.69 -5.90 -1.56
C MET A 141 -8.00 -6.07 -2.31
N GLU A 142 -8.66 -7.21 -2.17
CA GLU A 142 -9.99 -7.41 -2.75
C GLU A 142 -11.01 -6.44 -2.15
N LYS A 143 -10.97 -6.22 -0.82
CA LYS A 143 -11.80 -5.17 -0.20
C LYS A 143 -11.48 -3.78 -0.75
N GLY A 144 -10.20 -3.45 -0.90
CA GLY A 144 -9.76 -2.18 -1.49
C GLY A 144 -10.23 -2.00 -2.93
N LYS A 145 -10.18 -3.06 -3.75
CA LYS A 145 -10.69 -3.05 -5.12
C LYS A 145 -12.20 -2.83 -5.15
N GLN A 146 -12.96 -3.54 -4.33
CA GLN A 146 -14.41 -3.34 -4.22
C GLN A 146 -14.76 -1.92 -3.79
N PHE A 147 -13.98 -1.33 -2.88
CA PHE A 147 -14.12 0.07 -2.49
C PHE A 147 -13.87 1.01 -3.69
N ILE A 148 -12.78 0.81 -4.44
CA ILE A 148 -12.44 1.61 -5.63
C ILE A 148 -13.51 1.47 -6.70
N ASP A 149 -13.98 0.26 -7.00
CA ASP A 149 -15.03 0.02 -8.00
C ASP A 149 -16.29 0.79 -7.63
N ARG A 150 -16.72 0.67 -6.37
CA ARG A 150 -17.89 1.38 -5.83
C ARG A 150 -17.74 2.90 -5.87
N LYS A 151 -16.59 3.45 -5.49
CA LYS A 151 -16.44 4.91 -5.28
C LYS A 151 -15.92 5.64 -6.52
N VAL A 152 -15.04 5.02 -7.29
CA VAL A 152 -14.34 5.64 -8.42
C VAL A 152 -14.97 5.22 -9.76
N ILE A 153 -15.24 3.93 -9.96
CA ILE A 153 -15.79 3.42 -11.22
C ILE A 153 -17.28 3.75 -11.33
N ASP A 154 -18.04 3.37 -10.31
CA ASP A 154 -19.47 3.64 -10.19
C ASP A 154 -19.76 5.11 -9.81
N GLN A 155 -18.71 5.90 -9.53
CA GLN A 155 -18.77 7.33 -9.24
C GLN A 155 -19.70 7.67 -8.04
N GLN A 156 -19.76 6.79 -7.05
CA GLN A 156 -20.44 7.12 -5.80
C GLN A 156 -19.70 8.24 -5.07
N LYS A 157 -20.47 9.12 -4.43
CA LYS A 157 -19.93 10.18 -3.58
C LYS A 157 -19.11 9.60 -2.42
N PHE A 158 -18.03 10.31 -2.09
CA PHE A 158 -17.28 10.06 -0.87
C PHE A 158 -17.99 10.71 0.32
N LEU A 159 -17.99 10.02 1.44
CA LEU A 159 -18.46 10.44 2.76
C LEU A 159 -17.27 10.47 3.72
N LEU A 160 -17.48 10.97 4.94
CA LEU A 160 -16.40 11.01 5.93
C LEU A 160 -16.03 9.62 6.46
N GLU A 161 -17.00 8.72 6.51
CA GLU A 161 -16.82 7.34 6.92
C GLU A 161 -15.90 6.59 5.94
N ASP A 162 -15.97 6.93 4.65
CA ASP A 162 -15.11 6.35 3.61
C ASP A 162 -13.62 6.67 3.84
N LEU A 163 -13.28 7.81 4.46
CA LEU A 163 -11.89 8.09 4.83
C LEU A 163 -11.40 7.13 5.91
N SER A 164 -12.27 6.77 6.86
CA SER A 164 -11.92 5.85 7.94
C SER A 164 -11.70 4.45 7.38
N GLU A 165 -12.60 3.99 6.49
CA GLU A 165 -12.45 2.71 5.77
C GLU A 165 -11.14 2.68 4.96
N LEU A 166 -10.82 3.75 4.22
CA LEU A 166 -9.56 3.84 3.47
C LEU A 166 -8.33 3.81 4.37
N LYS A 167 -8.36 4.55 5.48
CA LYS A 167 -7.27 4.57 6.47
C LYS A 167 -7.02 3.16 7.02
N ASP A 168 -8.08 2.46 7.42
CA ASP A 168 -7.98 1.11 7.95
C ASP A 168 -7.39 0.13 6.93
N LEU A 169 -7.82 0.23 5.65
CA LEU A 169 -7.28 -0.60 4.58
C LEU A 169 -5.78 -0.33 4.34
N VAL A 170 -5.38 0.94 4.27
CA VAL A 170 -3.98 1.33 4.05
C VAL A 170 -3.10 0.89 5.22
N ALA A 171 -3.53 1.13 6.46
CA ALA A 171 -2.78 0.72 7.65
C ALA A 171 -2.65 -0.81 7.76
N GLU A 172 -3.70 -1.55 7.37
CA GLU A 172 -3.65 -3.01 7.32
C GLU A 172 -2.65 -3.51 6.26
N LEU A 173 -2.63 -2.91 5.07
CA LEU A 173 -1.66 -3.29 4.04
C LEU A 173 -0.23 -2.98 4.45
N ASP A 174 0.00 -1.83 5.07
CA ASP A 174 1.31 -1.43 5.59
C ASP A 174 1.84 -2.45 6.61
N TYR A 175 1.03 -2.77 7.63
CA TYR A 175 1.34 -3.81 8.61
C TYR A 175 1.70 -5.14 7.94
N LEU A 176 0.86 -5.60 7.01
CA LEU A 176 1.08 -6.89 6.33
C LEU A 176 2.38 -6.90 5.51
N GLN A 177 2.66 -5.83 4.78
CA GLN A 177 3.89 -5.72 4.00
C GLN A 177 5.14 -5.71 4.90
N TYR A 178 5.10 -4.92 5.97
CA TYR A 178 6.18 -4.86 6.94
C TYR A 178 6.49 -6.24 7.52
N HIS A 179 5.46 -6.95 8.01
CA HIS A 179 5.66 -8.26 8.62
C HIS A 179 6.09 -9.33 7.61
N ILE A 180 5.64 -9.27 6.36
CA ILE A 180 6.15 -10.17 5.30
C ILE A 180 7.66 -9.93 5.09
N LEU A 181 8.11 -8.68 5.01
CA LEU A 181 9.52 -8.34 4.84
C LEU A 181 10.37 -8.71 6.05
N LYS A 182 9.88 -8.42 7.25
CA LYS A 182 10.55 -8.80 8.50
C LYS A 182 10.75 -10.30 8.59
N THR A 183 9.68 -11.06 8.38
CA THR A 183 9.72 -12.54 8.38
C THR A 183 10.68 -13.05 7.29
N SER A 184 10.65 -12.43 6.11
CA SER A 184 11.59 -12.75 5.01
C SER A 184 13.06 -12.50 5.37
N ARG A 185 13.34 -11.46 6.18
CA ARG A 185 14.69 -11.16 6.67
C ARG A 185 15.14 -12.17 7.72
N GLU A 186 14.27 -12.55 8.64
CA GLU A 186 14.56 -13.58 9.67
C GLU A 186 14.88 -14.94 9.05
N MET A 187 14.34 -15.22 7.85
CA MET A 187 14.58 -16.44 7.09
C MET A 187 15.92 -16.53 6.34
N ILE A 188 16.72 -15.46 6.26
CA ILE A 188 17.94 -15.44 5.44
C ILE A 188 18.90 -16.56 5.85
N SER A 189 19.13 -16.74 7.16
CA SER A 189 20.01 -17.79 7.67
C SER A 189 19.53 -19.20 7.32
N THR A 190 18.21 -19.42 7.26
CA THR A 190 17.62 -20.68 6.82
C THR A 190 17.90 -20.92 5.34
N PHE A 191 17.76 -19.89 4.49
CA PHE A 191 18.04 -20.02 3.07
C PHE A 191 19.52 -20.33 2.77
N ASP A 192 20.45 -19.72 3.50
CA ASP A 192 21.87 -20.04 3.40
C ASP A 192 22.16 -21.50 3.79
N LEU A 193 21.52 -21.99 4.85
CA LEU A 193 21.64 -23.39 5.28
C LEU A 193 21.10 -24.37 4.20
N ILE A 194 19.90 -24.10 3.68
CA ILE A 194 19.29 -24.92 2.62
C ILE A 194 20.17 -24.94 1.37
N LYS A 195 20.73 -23.78 0.99
CA LYS A 195 21.62 -23.67 -0.16
C LYS A 195 22.81 -24.62 -0.02
N GLY A 196 23.44 -24.65 1.17
CA GLY A 196 24.52 -25.60 1.46
C GLY A 196 24.09 -27.05 1.29
N TYR A 197 22.91 -27.44 1.79
CA TYR A 197 22.41 -28.81 1.64
C TYR A 197 22.09 -29.21 0.18
N LEU A 198 21.64 -28.25 -0.63
CA LEU A 198 21.37 -28.44 -2.06
C LEU A 198 22.67 -28.51 -2.90
N GLU A 199 23.74 -27.85 -2.47
CA GLU A 199 25.06 -27.90 -3.12
C GLU A 199 25.85 -29.17 -2.74
N ASP A 200 25.77 -29.59 -1.48
CA ASP A 200 26.41 -30.82 -0.97
C ASP A 200 25.77 -32.13 -1.47
N GLY A 201 24.63 -32.05 -2.15
CA GLY A 201 23.89 -33.24 -2.62
C GLY A 201 23.26 -34.07 -1.49
N LYS A 202 23.21 -33.54 -0.26
CA LYS A 202 22.57 -34.17 0.90
C LYS A 202 21.06 -34.39 0.69
N TYR A 203 20.48 -33.71 -0.29
CA TYR A 203 19.05 -33.74 -0.62
C TYR A 203 18.79 -34.08 -2.10
N ASN A 204 19.16 -35.29 -2.53
CA ASN A 204 19.09 -35.73 -3.93
C ASN A 204 17.79 -36.49 -4.32
N LYS A 205 16.79 -36.57 -3.43
CA LYS A 205 15.63 -37.46 -3.63
C LYS A 205 14.49 -36.90 -4.50
N ARG A 206 14.38 -35.58 -4.68
CA ARG A 206 13.38 -34.98 -5.60
C ARG A 206 13.96 -33.82 -6.41
N ASN A 207 13.40 -33.59 -7.58
CA ASN A 207 13.76 -32.47 -8.44
C ASN A 207 13.19 -31.16 -7.89
N TYR A 208 13.92 -30.54 -6.96
CA TYR A 208 13.55 -29.27 -6.32
C TYR A 208 14.08 -28.06 -7.09
N LYS A 209 13.96 -28.06 -8.43
CA LYS A 209 14.50 -26.99 -9.30
C LYS A 209 13.97 -25.61 -8.90
N ASP A 210 12.67 -25.53 -8.62
CA ASP A 210 11.99 -24.29 -8.25
C ASP A 210 12.42 -23.79 -6.86
N VAL A 211 12.56 -24.70 -5.89
CA VAL A 211 13.11 -24.38 -4.55
C VAL A 211 14.55 -23.89 -4.68
N LYS A 212 15.40 -24.56 -5.48
CA LYS A 212 16.78 -24.15 -5.70
C LYS A 212 16.87 -22.76 -6.34
N GLN A 213 16.00 -22.48 -7.32
CA GLN A 213 15.91 -21.15 -7.92
C GLN A 213 15.45 -20.11 -6.90
N PHE A 214 14.42 -20.42 -6.12
CA PHE A 214 13.86 -19.54 -5.10
C PHE A 214 14.87 -19.21 -3.99
N VAL A 215 15.54 -20.22 -3.42
CA VAL A 215 16.58 -20.08 -2.40
C VAL A 215 17.75 -19.22 -2.90
N ASN A 216 18.20 -19.43 -4.14
CA ASN A 216 19.28 -18.61 -4.73
C ASN A 216 18.86 -17.15 -4.95
N GLN A 217 17.61 -16.90 -5.33
CA GLN A 217 17.07 -15.54 -5.44
C GLN A 217 16.92 -14.88 -4.08
N PHE A 218 16.55 -15.63 -3.04
CA PHE A 218 16.37 -15.11 -1.68
C PHE A 218 17.69 -14.87 -0.94
N ALA A 219 18.67 -15.76 -1.06
CA ALA A 219 19.99 -15.59 -0.46
C ALA A 219 20.74 -14.35 -0.99
N THR A 220 20.39 -13.88 -2.19
CA THR A 220 20.92 -12.63 -2.76
C THR A 220 20.00 -11.42 -2.55
N ALA A 221 18.81 -11.63 -1.96
CA ALA A 221 17.81 -10.61 -1.73
C ALA A 221 17.98 -9.85 -0.41
N GLU A 222 18.89 -10.23 0.49
CA GLU A 222 19.11 -9.54 1.78
C GLU A 222 19.23 -8.03 1.60
N LYS A 223 20.12 -7.56 0.72
CA LYS A 223 20.27 -6.12 0.44
C LYS A 223 19.01 -5.48 -0.11
N ARG A 224 18.22 -6.21 -0.90
CA ARG A 224 16.94 -5.71 -1.43
C ARG A 224 15.90 -5.62 -0.31
N ILE A 225 15.81 -6.65 0.54
CA ILE A 225 14.91 -6.70 1.71
C ILE A 225 15.28 -5.56 2.66
N ASP A 226 16.55 -5.33 2.96
CA ASP A 226 16.99 -4.22 3.81
C ASP A 226 16.64 -2.86 3.21
N VAL A 227 16.77 -2.68 1.89
CA VAL A 227 16.39 -1.44 1.21
C VAL A 227 14.87 -1.25 1.23
N GLU A 228 14.09 -2.31 1.02
CA GLU A 228 12.62 -2.27 1.10
C GLU A 228 12.16 -2.03 2.54
N MET A 229 12.75 -2.70 3.52
CA MET A 229 12.50 -2.46 4.94
C MET A 229 12.83 -1.01 5.30
N LYS A 230 13.91 -0.40 4.81
CA LYS A 230 14.18 1.04 5.07
C LYS A 230 13.15 1.99 4.46
N LYS A 231 12.44 1.59 3.41
CA LYS A 231 11.34 2.39 2.83
C LYS A 231 10.07 2.32 3.68
N ILE A 232 9.87 1.21 4.39
CA ILE A 232 8.65 0.92 5.17
C ILE A 232 8.88 1.09 6.68
N ASN A 233 10.11 1.03 7.15
CA ASN A 233 10.50 1.23 8.55
C ASN A 233 10.67 2.73 8.77
N TYR A 234 9.53 3.37 9.04
CA TYR A 234 9.44 4.79 9.34
C TYR A 234 8.98 5.05 10.77
N LEU A 235 8.72 4.00 11.57
CA LEU A 235 8.35 4.10 12.98
C LEU A 235 9.51 3.67 13.89
N PRO A 236 9.81 4.42 14.97
CA PRO A 236 10.76 3.97 15.98
C PRO A 236 10.24 2.72 16.70
N GLU A 237 11.08 1.70 16.90
CA GLU A 237 10.79 0.52 17.75
C GLU A 237 9.64 -0.41 17.27
N GLU A 238 9.42 -0.51 15.95
CA GLU A 238 8.40 -1.41 15.34
C GLU A 238 8.47 -2.87 15.82
N ASP A 239 9.66 -3.35 16.21
CA ASP A 239 9.87 -4.74 16.60
C ASP A 239 9.06 -5.20 17.82
N ASN A 240 8.63 -4.26 18.67
CA ASN A 240 7.87 -4.54 19.89
C ASN A 240 6.39 -4.13 19.81
N MET A 241 5.95 -3.57 18.68
CA MET A 241 4.58 -3.09 18.55
C MET A 241 3.61 -4.25 18.34
N SER A 242 2.49 -4.21 19.04
CA SER A 242 1.30 -4.96 18.65
C SER A 242 0.78 -4.45 17.29
N LYS A 243 -0.03 -5.28 16.62
CA LYS A 243 -0.67 -4.90 15.35
C LYS A 243 -1.41 -3.55 15.44
N GLU A 244 -2.15 -3.32 16.53
CA GLU A 244 -2.92 -2.08 16.68
C GLU A 244 -2.02 -0.88 16.95
N GLU A 245 -0.89 -1.06 17.66
CA GLU A 245 0.12 -0.01 17.84
C GLU A 245 0.80 0.33 16.52
N HIS A 246 1.18 -0.67 15.72
CA HIS A 246 1.75 -0.47 14.38
C HIS A 246 0.78 0.33 13.51
N LYS A 247 -0.47 -0.12 13.40
CA LYS A 247 -1.49 0.55 12.57
C LYS A 247 -1.73 1.98 13.03
N LYS A 248 -1.81 2.22 14.34
CA LYS A 248 -1.99 3.57 14.89
C LYS A 248 -0.80 4.46 14.54
N ALA A 249 0.42 4.00 14.77
CA ALA A 249 1.63 4.75 14.47
C ALA A 249 1.79 5.04 12.96
N ALA A 250 1.44 4.06 12.11
CA ALA A 250 1.37 4.23 10.65
C ALA A 250 0.40 5.32 10.23
N LEU A 251 -0.80 5.32 10.81
CA LEU A 251 -1.83 6.35 10.56
C LEU A 251 -1.40 7.73 11.05
N GLU A 252 -0.78 7.82 12.23
CA GLU A 252 -0.25 9.08 12.76
C GLU A 252 0.83 9.66 11.86
N LYS A 253 1.75 8.81 11.36
CA LYS A 253 2.76 9.24 10.40
C LYS A 253 2.14 9.71 9.09
N HIS A 254 1.17 8.97 8.57
CA HIS A 254 0.44 9.35 7.36
C HIS A 254 -0.26 10.71 7.53
N ASP A 255 -0.90 10.94 8.66
CA ASP A 255 -1.56 12.22 8.95
C ASP A 255 -0.56 13.38 9.06
N GLN A 256 0.61 13.17 9.69
CA GLN A 256 1.68 14.18 9.72
C GLN A 256 2.24 14.50 8.33
N ASP A 257 2.46 13.47 7.49
CA ASP A 257 2.94 13.66 6.12
C ASP A 257 1.89 14.36 5.25
N GLN A 258 0.61 14.03 5.47
CA GLN A 258 -0.52 14.68 4.84
C GLN A 258 -0.58 16.17 5.20
N GLU A 259 -0.37 16.53 6.46
CA GLU A 259 -0.32 17.93 6.90
C GLU A 259 0.83 18.70 6.24
N ARG A 260 2.04 18.12 6.23
CA ARG A 260 3.20 18.71 5.55
C ARG A 260 2.96 18.88 4.05
N TYR A 261 2.35 17.88 3.41
CA TYR A 261 2.00 17.95 1.99
C TYR A 261 0.96 19.04 1.72
N LEU A 262 -0.07 19.14 2.58
CA LEU A 262 -1.11 20.17 2.47
C LEU A 262 -0.52 21.58 2.52
N ASP A 263 0.45 21.82 3.39
CA ASP A 263 1.12 23.12 3.48
C ASP A 263 1.86 23.49 2.19
N ASN A 264 2.50 22.51 1.53
CA ASN A 264 3.17 22.74 0.25
C ASN A 264 2.17 23.00 -0.91
N ILE A 265 1.01 22.32 -0.94
CA ILE A 265 0.07 22.46 -2.07
C ILE A 265 -0.92 23.61 -1.92
N LYS A 266 -1.01 24.26 -0.75
CA LYS A 266 -1.84 25.47 -0.57
C LYS A 266 -1.44 26.56 -1.55
N GLU A 267 -0.15 26.75 -1.82
CA GLU A 267 0.36 27.72 -2.80
C GLU A 267 -0.06 27.39 -4.26
N ASP A 268 -0.39 26.13 -4.51
CA ASP A 268 -0.89 25.63 -5.79
C ASP A 268 -2.41 25.62 -5.89
N THR A 269 -3.11 26.00 -4.83
CA THR A 269 -4.58 25.97 -4.78
C THR A 269 -5.19 27.35 -5.01
N ARG A 270 -6.29 27.37 -5.75
CA ARG A 270 -7.09 28.56 -6.04
C ARG A 270 -8.33 28.51 -5.17
N ASN A 271 -8.71 29.67 -4.65
CA ASN A 271 -9.97 29.85 -3.93
C ASN A 271 -10.08 29.04 -2.62
N LEU A 272 -8.97 29.03 -1.87
CA LEU A 272 -8.87 28.60 -0.47
C LEU A 272 -8.30 29.75 0.36
#